data_AF-A0AA39XP90-F1
#
_entry.id   AF-A0AA39XP90-F1
#
_cell.length_a   1.000
_cell.length_b   1.000
_cell.length_c   1.000
_cell.angle_alpha   90.00
_cell.angle_beta   90.00
_cell.angle_gamma   90.00
#
_symmetry.space_group_name_H-M   'P 1'
#
loop_
_entity.id
_entity.type
_entity.pdbx_description
1 polymer ?
#
loop_
_entity_poly.entity_id
_entity_poly.type
_entity_poly.pdbx_seq_one_letter_code
_entity_poly.pdbx_strand_id
1 'polypeptide(L)'
;MSSVAEQTPRPIGAEDRALHLISAAANGSTAPVQLSELYELADTLPPLKPVELLGEWSSGGLDTEHPTYCWLKSINWIGVTFRSADDVNPLVVAVQTRDGSGTRRKWLDEWGNGEVSLFLSPDGPALPCDLAP
;
A
#
# COMPACT_ATOMS: atom_id res chain seq x y z
N MET A 1 -32.36 36.61 -8.23
CA MET A 1 -30.88 36.57 -8.12
C MET A 1 -30.55 35.48 -7.12
N SER A 2 -30.26 34.26 -7.60
CA SER A 2 -29.95 33.13 -6.72
C SER A 2 -28.50 33.23 -6.26
N SER A 3 -28.30 33.30 -4.95
CA SER A 3 -27.00 33.29 -4.30
C SER A 3 -26.41 31.89 -4.42
N VAL A 4 -25.34 31.74 -5.22
CA VAL A 4 -24.49 30.55 -5.19
C VAL A 4 -23.65 30.68 -3.93
N ALA A 5 -23.99 29.90 -2.91
CA ALA A 5 -23.14 29.73 -1.76
C ALA A 5 -21.81 29.15 -2.26
N GLU A 6 -20.75 29.93 -2.15
CA GLU A 6 -19.38 29.51 -2.36
C GLU A 6 -19.09 28.41 -1.34
N GLN A 7 -19.24 27.15 -1.76
CA GLN A 7 -18.81 26.00 -0.99
C GLN A 7 -17.27 26.05 -0.96
N THR A 8 -16.72 26.60 0.12
CA THR A 8 -15.32 26.38 0.48
C THR A 8 -15.05 24.88 0.40
N PRO A 9 -14.08 24.41 -0.42
CA PRO A 9 -13.78 23.00 -0.53
C PRO A 9 -13.48 22.46 0.86
N ARG A 10 -14.18 21.39 1.26
CA ARG A 10 -13.89 20.68 2.51
C ARG A 10 -12.40 20.30 2.44
N PRO A 11 -11.60 20.52 3.50
CA PRO A 11 -10.23 20.05 3.51
C PRO A 11 -10.24 18.56 3.19
N ILE A 12 -9.54 18.20 2.11
CA ILE A 12 -9.41 16.82 1.63
C ILE A 12 -8.82 16.00 2.80
N GLY A 13 -9.55 14.98 3.27
CA GLY A 13 -9.09 14.17 4.38
C GLY A 13 -7.78 13.45 4.05
N ALA A 14 -7.04 12.98 5.07
CA ALA A 14 -5.83 12.19 4.84
C ALA A 14 -6.10 10.98 3.92
N GLU A 15 -7.23 10.31 4.11
CA GLU A 15 -7.67 9.20 3.26
C GLU A 15 -7.89 9.65 1.80
N ASP A 16 -8.58 10.77 1.58
CA ASP A 16 -8.82 11.30 0.23
C ASP A 16 -7.49 11.69 -0.46
N ARG A 17 -6.52 12.24 0.28
CA ARG A 17 -5.16 12.51 -0.22
C ARG A 17 -4.44 11.22 -0.61
N ALA A 18 -4.50 10.20 0.23
CA ALA A 18 -3.91 8.89 -0.06
C ALA A 18 -4.54 8.27 -1.31
N LEU A 19 -5.88 8.28 -1.42
CA LEU A 19 -6.61 7.79 -2.59
C LEU A 19 -6.23 8.55 -3.86
N HIS A 20 -6.06 9.87 -3.77
CA HIS A 20 -5.62 10.69 -4.90
C HIS A 20 -4.22 10.27 -5.40
N LEU A 21 -3.25 10.11 -4.49
CA LEU A 21 -1.89 9.67 -4.84
C LEU A 21 -1.87 8.27 -5.45
N ILE A 22 -2.59 7.33 -4.83
CA ILE A 22 -2.70 5.94 -5.32
C ILE A 22 -3.33 5.92 -6.71
N SER A 23 -4.40 6.68 -6.92
CA SER A 23 -5.09 6.76 -8.21
C SER A 23 -4.21 7.39 -9.28
N ALA A 24 -3.48 8.46 -8.94
CA ALA A 24 -2.56 9.11 -9.87
C ALA A 24 -1.43 8.15 -10.30
N ALA A 25 -0.85 7.41 -9.36
CA ALA A 25 0.17 6.41 -9.65
C ALA A 25 -0.37 5.24 -10.49
N ALA A 26 -1.57 4.72 -10.16
CA ALA A 26 -2.23 3.67 -10.93
C ALA A 26 -2.52 4.10 -12.39
N ASN A 27 -2.79 5.39 -12.60
CA ASN A 27 -3.00 5.99 -13.92
C ASN A 27 -1.69 6.36 -14.66
N GLY A 28 -0.53 5.97 -14.11
CA GLY A 28 0.77 6.13 -14.77
C GLY A 28 1.47 7.46 -14.51
N SER A 29 1.08 8.23 -13.48
CA SER A 29 1.86 9.39 -13.05
C SER A 29 3.25 8.97 -12.59
N THR A 30 4.27 9.63 -13.13
CA THR A 30 5.68 9.44 -12.74
C THR A 30 6.23 10.67 -12.02
N ALA A 31 5.37 11.56 -11.52
CA ALA A 31 5.80 12.71 -10.76
C ALA A 31 6.42 12.23 -9.44
N PRO A 32 7.67 12.65 -9.12
CA PRO A 32 8.28 12.30 -7.84
C PRO A 32 7.45 12.85 -6.67
N VAL A 33 7.27 12.04 -5.64
CA VAL A 33 6.61 12.41 -4.39
C VAL A 33 7.67 12.53 -3.29
N GLN A 34 7.63 13.63 -2.53
CA GLN A 34 8.60 13.85 -1.46
C GLN A 34 8.37 12.86 -0.31
N LEU A 35 9.44 12.22 0.15
CA LEU A 35 9.39 11.22 1.21
C LEU A 35 8.82 11.77 2.53
N SER A 36 9.13 13.02 2.89
CA SER A 36 8.59 13.66 4.09
C SER A 36 7.07 13.83 4.03
N GLU A 37 6.51 14.15 2.86
CA GLU A 37 5.05 14.26 2.69
C GLU A 37 4.37 12.90 2.87
N LEU A 38 5.02 11.81 2.41
CA LEU A 38 4.50 10.46 2.59
C LEU A 38 4.52 10.03 4.06
N TYR A 39 5.56 10.37 4.81
CA TYR A 39 5.60 10.09 6.25
C TYR A 39 4.52 10.88 7.01
N GLU A 40 4.41 12.19 6.76
CA GLU A 40 3.36 13.01 7.38
C GLU A 40 1.96 12.49 7.04
N LEU A 41 1.73 12.06 5.80
CA LEU A 41 0.46 11.48 5.40
C LEU A 41 0.21 10.14 6.12
N ALA A 42 1.19 9.24 6.13
CA ALA A 42 1.08 7.94 6.77
C ALA A 42 0.79 8.05 8.28
N ASP A 43 1.44 8.99 8.97
CA ASP A 43 1.23 9.25 10.40
C ASP A 43 -0.19 9.76 10.73
N THR A 44 -0.91 10.30 9.74
CA THR A 44 -2.29 10.79 9.90
C THR A 44 -3.35 9.76 9.60
N LEU A 45 -3.00 8.61 9.01
CA LEU A 45 -3.94 7.54 8.69
C LEU A 45 -4.19 6.64 9.91
N PRO A 46 -5.42 6.13 10.10
CA PRO A 46 -5.70 5.21 11.19
C PRO A 46 -4.93 3.89 11.01
N PRO A 47 -4.49 3.25 12.10
CA PRO A 47 -3.86 1.94 12.03
C PRO A 47 -4.89 0.86 11.65
N LEU A 48 -4.41 -0.22 11.01
CA LEU A 48 -5.20 -1.40 10.69
C LEU A 48 -4.89 -2.55 11.66
N LYS A 49 -5.89 -3.38 11.94
CA LYS A 49 -5.75 -4.65 12.64
C LYS A 49 -5.19 -5.72 11.68
N PRO A 50 -4.40 -6.69 12.13
CA PRO A 50 -3.87 -7.75 11.25
C PRO A 50 -4.95 -8.51 10.47
N VAL A 51 -6.12 -8.71 11.06
CA VAL A 51 -7.27 -9.37 10.41
C VAL A 51 -7.80 -8.59 9.19
N GLU A 52 -7.60 -7.27 9.16
CA GLU A 52 -8.04 -6.41 8.05
C GLU A 52 -7.08 -6.48 6.85
N LEU A 53 -5.89 -7.07 7.02
CA LEU A 53 -4.92 -7.26 5.93
C LEU A 53 -5.16 -8.55 5.13
N LEU A 54 -5.97 -9.47 5.63
CA LEU A 54 -6.14 -10.80 5.02
C LEU A 54 -6.66 -10.72 3.58
N GLY A 55 -6.11 -11.56 2.71
CA GLY A 55 -6.48 -11.66 1.31
C GLY A 55 -5.40 -11.20 0.34
N GLU A 56 -5.81 -11.02 -0.92
CA GLU A 56 -4.93 -10.62 -2.01
C GLU A 56 -5.00 -9.12 -2.26
N TRP A 57 -3.83 -8.48 -2.30
CA TRP A 57 -3.70 -7.06 -2.56
C TRP A 57 -3.01 -6.83 -3.90
N SER A 58 -3.50 -5.84 -4.64
CA SER A 58 -2.75 -5.24 -5.75
C SER A 58 -1.73 -4.28 -5.19
N SER A 59 -0.52 -4.30 -5.74
CA SER A 59 0.56 -3.43 -5.28
C SER A 59 1.11 -2.58 -6.42
N GLY A 60 1.54 -1.38 -6.04
CA GLY A 60 2.20 -0.42 -6.90
C GLY A 60 3.18 0.41 -6.06
N GLY A 61 3.78 1.44 -6.67
CA GLY A 61 4.68 2.33 -5.95
C GLY A 61 4.51 3.77 -6.36
N LEU A 62 4.75 4.65 -5.39
CA LEU A 62 4.94 6.08 -5.60
C LEU A 62 6.42 6.30 -5.94
N ASP A 63 6.70 7.11 -6.95
CA ASP A 63 8.08 7.42 -7.31
C ASP A 63 8.70 8.32 -6.24
N THR A 64 9.59 7.76 -5.44
CA THR A 64 10.38 8.45 -4.41
C THR A 64 11.86 8.48 -4.79
N GLU A 65 12.18 8.15 -6.06
CA GLU A 65 13.54 7.95 -6.58
C GLU A 65 14.29 6.77 -5.91
N HIS A 66 13.61 5.97 -5.09
CA HIS A 66 14.20 4.85 -4.37
C HIS A 66 14.46 3.64 -5.32
N PRO A 67 15.69 3.08 -5.33
CA PRO A 67 16.09 2.06 -6.31
C PRO A 67 15.28 0.75 -6.23
N THR A 68 14.75 0.41 -5.06
CA THR A 68 13.93 -0.80 -4.88
C THR A 68 12.70 -0.81 -5.78
N TYR A 69 12.09 0.34 -6.07
CA TYR A 69 10.91 0.36 -6.92
C TYR A 69 11.23 -0.03 -8.37
N CYS A 70 12.41 0.34 -8.87
CA CYS A 70 12.89 -0.11 -10.19
C CYS A 70 13.07 -1.63 -10.24
N TRP A 71 13.58 -2.23 -9.16
CA TRP A 71 13.71 -3.68 -9.05
C TRP A 71 12.35 -4.40 -8.95
N LEU A 72 11.40 -3.88 -8.17
CA LEU A 72 10.05 -4.46 -8.07
C LEU A 72 9.33 -4.47 -9.44
N LYS A 73 9.52 -3.42 -10.25
CA LYS A 73 9.02 -3.38 -11.62
C LYS A 73 9.68 -4.43 -12.52
N SER A 74 11.00 -4.64 -12.40
CA SER A 74 11.72 -5.58 -13.28
C SER A 74 11.32 -7.04 -13.07
N ILE A 75 10.81 -7.40 -11.89
CA ILE A 75 10.29 -8.73 -11.58
C ILE A 75 8.78 -8.89 -11.84
N ASN A 76 8.12 -7.86 -12.39
CA ASN A 76 6.66 -7.82 -12.55
C ASN A 76 5.90 -8.03 -11.23
N TRP A 77 6.33 -7.38 -10.14
CA TRP A 77 5.60 -7.42 -8.88
C TRP A 77 4.22 -6.78 -9.04
N ILE A 78 3.19 -7.50 -8.62
CA ILE A 78 1.77 -7.11 -8.78
C ILE A 78 0.99 -7.20 -7.48
N GLY A 79 1.60 -7.64 -6.38
CA GLY A 79 0.85 -7.82 -5.16
C GLY A 79 1.56 -8.45 -3.99
N VAL A 80 0.81 -8.43 -2.89
CA VAL A 80 1.06 -9.16 -1.65
C VAL A 80 -0.14 -10.07 -1.40
N THR A 81 0.06 -11.17 -0.69
CA THR A 81 -1.06 -12.01 -0.24
C THR A 81 -0.87 -12.39 1.22
N PHE A 82 -1.84 -12.02 2.05
CA PHE A 82 -1.88 -12.36 3.47
C PHE A 82 -2.78 -13.58 3.64
N ARG A 83 -2.20 -14.76 3.86
CA ARG A 83 -2.97 -15.98 4.16
C ARG A 83 -3.40 -16.01 5.64
N SER A 84 -2.51 -15.54 6.51
CA SER A 84 -2.77 -15.27 7.92
C SER A 84 -1.86 -14.12 8.38
N ALA A 85 -1.95 -13.70 9.66
CA ALA A 85 -1.03 -12.70 10.20
C ALA A 85 0.43 -13.21 10.17
N ASP A 86 0.63 -14.51 10.37
CA ASP A 86 1.90 -15.20 10.52
C ASP A 86 2.35 -15.89 9.21
N ASP A 87 1.60 -15.68 8.11
CA ASP A 87 1.89 -16.26 6.81
C ASP A 87 1.53 -15.32 5.65
N VAL A 88 2.53 -14.56 5.20
CA VAL A 88 2.42 -13.57 4.13
C VAL A 88 3.30 -13.96 2.95
N ASN A 89 2.77 -13.87 1.74
CA ASN A 89 3.53 -13.86 0.50
C ASN A 89 3.85 -12.41 0.10
N PRO A 90 5.05 -11.88 0.39
CA PRO A 90 5.38 -10.49 0.14
C PRO A 90 5.59 -10.16 -1.35
N LEU A 91 6.05 -11.14 -2.14
CA LEU A 91 6.40 -10.94 -3.54
C LEU A 91 5.54 -11.82 -4.46
N VAL A 92 4.36 -11.33 -4.82
CA VAL A 92 3.52 -11.94 -5.85
C VAL A 92 3.76 -11.24 -7.19
N VAL A 93 4.19 -11.99 -8.19
CA VAL A 93 4.54 -11.49 -9.52
C VAL A 93 3.60 -12.02 -10.61
N ALA A 94 3.50 -11.28 -11.72
CA ALA A 94 2.86 -11.75 -12.94
C ALA A 94 3.85 -12.59 -13.75
N VAL A 95 3.52 -13.87 -13.99
CA VAL A 95 4.27 -14.74 -14.89
C VAL A 95 3.39 -15.19 -16.05
N GLN A 96 3.96 -15.38 -17.22
CA GLN A 96 3.23 -15.91 -18.37
C GLN A 96 2.69 -17.31 -18.08
N THR A 97 1.47 -17.60 -18.55
CA THR A 97 0.91 -18.94 -18.52
C THR A 97 1.65 -19.84 -19.51
N ARG A 98 1.67 -21.14 -19.27
CA ARG A 98 2.42 -22.10 -20.10
C ARG A 98 1.94 -22.15 -21.55
N ASP A 99 0.65 -21.91 -21.76
CA ASP A 99 -0.01 -21.86 -23.06
C ASP A 99 0.13 -20.49 -23.76
N GLY A 100 0.71 -19.49 -23.09
CA GLY A 100 0.87 -18.13 -23.61
C GLY A 100 -0.44 -17.33 -23.72
N SER A 101 -1.55 -17.82 -23.13
CA SER A 101 -2.86 -17.16 -23.21
C SER A 101 -3.02 -15.96 -22.27
N GLY A 102 -2.11 -15.78 -21.31
CA GLY A 102 -2.13 -14.63 -20.42
C GLY A 102 -1.07 -14.69 -19.32
N THR A 103 -1.35 -14.00 -18.22
CA THR A 103 -0.52 -14.01 -17.02
C THR A 103 -1.24 -14.70 -15.86
N ARG A 104 -0.45 -15.28 -14.95
CA ARG A 104 -0.91 -15.80 -13.67
C ARG A 104 -0.08 -15.22 -12.53
N ARG A 105 -0.68 -15.17 -11.34
CA ARG A 105 0.00 -14.80 -10.10
C ARG A 105 0.92 -15.94 -9.67
N LYS A 106 2.18 -15.62 -9.35
CA LYS A 106 3.15 -16.54 -8.75
C LYS A 106 3.80 -15.84 -7.57
N TRP A 107 3.80 -16.47 -6.40
CA TRP A 107 4.66 -16.05 -5.28
C TRP A 107 6.10 -16.50 -5.54
N LEU A 108 7.06 -15.60 -5.31
CA LEU A 108 8.48 -15.90 -5.33
C LEU A 108 8.91 -16.44 -3.95
N ASP A 109 8.77 -17.75 -3.77
CA ASP A 109 9.05 -18.45 -2.52
C ASP A 109 10.53 -18.44 -2.13
N GLU A 110 11.42 -18.21 -3.09
CA GLU A 110 12.86 -18.05 -2.83
C GLU A 110 13.19 -16.83 -1.95
N TRP A 111 12.26 -15.88 -1.81
CA TRP A 111 12.39 -14.71 -0.94
C TRP A 111 11.70 -14.89 0.43
N GLY A 112 11.17 -16.07 0.70
CA GLY A 112 10.54 -16.42 1.97
C GLY A 112 9.15 -15.82 2.16
N ASN A 113 8.56 -16.21 3.29
CA ASN A 113 7.31 -15.68 3.80
C ASN A 113 7.57 -14.55 4.80
N GLY A 114 6.54 -13.71 5.00
CA GLY A 114 6.53 -12.67 6.03
C GLY A 114 5.51 -12.95 7.12
N GLU A 115 5.59 -12.16 8.19
CA GLU A 115 4.60 -12.08 9.27
C GLU A 115 4.27 -10.61 9.55
N VAL A 116 3.06 -10.37 10.05
CA VAL A 116 2.57 -9.07 10.50
C VAL A 116 2.83 -8.95 11.99
N SER A 117 3.82 -8.16 12.35
CA SER A 117 4.07 -7.76 13.73
C SER A 117 3.53 -6.36 13.99
N LEU A 118 2.96 -6.14 15.18
CA LEU A 118 2.62 -4.79 15.62
C LEU A 118 3.91 -3.99 15.81
N PHE A 119 4.04 -2.90 15.06
CA PHE A 119 5.12 -1.95 15.27
C PHE A 119 4.75 -1.03 16.43
N LEU A 120 5.37 -1.26 17.58
CA LEU A 120 5.30 -0.34 18.72
C LEU A 120 6.32 0.77 18.49
N SER A 121 5.86 1.94 18.04
CA SER A 121 6.69 3.15 18.11
C SER A 121 7.00 3.44 19.58
N PRO A 122 8.27 3.70 19.96
CA PRO A 122 8.63 4.05 21.34
C PRO A 122 7.88 5.29 21.85
N ASP A 123 7.49 6.17 20.93
CA ASP A 123 6.83 7.46 21.20
C ASP A 123 5.32 7.45 20.84
N GLY A 124 4.77 6.30 20.45
CA GLY A 124 3.35 6.17 20.09
C GLY A 124 2.41 6.12 21.31
N PRO A 125 1.12 6.48 21.17
CA PRO A 125 0.15 6.25 22.24
C PRO A 125 0.10 4.76 22.57
N ALA A 126 -0.01 4.42 23.85
CA ALA A 126 -0.13 3.04 24.31
C ALA A 126 -1.23 2.31 23.52
N LEU A 127 -0.96 1.09 23.07
CA LEU A 127 -1.95 0.28 22.35
C LEU A 127 -3.22 0.18 23.20
N PRO A 128 -4.41 0.45 22.62
CA PRO A 128 -5.66 0.15 23.29
C PRO A 128 -5.73 -1.37 23.54
N CYS A 129 -6.32 -1.76 24.67
CA CYS A 129 -6.28 -3.15 25.16
C CYS A 129 -6.86 -4.20 24.20
N ASP A 130 -7.66 -3.79 23.21
CA ASP A 130 -8.24 -4.63 22.16
C ASP A 130 -7.30 -4.90 20.97
N LEU A 131 -6.09 -4.32 21.00
CA LEU A 131 -5.01 -4.53 20.03
C LEU A 131 -3.77 -5.20 20.63
N ALA A 132 -3.78 -5.54 21.92
CA ALA A 132 -2.72 -6.32 22.54
C ALA A 132 -2.87 -7.82 22.19
N PRO A 133 -1.76 -8.54 21.92
CA PRO A 133 -1.80 -9.97 21.59
C PRO A 133 -2.31 -10.85 22.74
#